data_AF-A0A1J6IX02-F1
#
_entry.id   AF-A0A1J6IX02-F1
#
_cell.length_a   1.000
_cell.length_b   1.000
_cell.length_c   1.000
_cell.angle_alpha   90.00
_cell.angle_beta   90.00
_cell.angle_gamma   90.00
#
_symmetry.space_group_name_H-M   'P 1'
#
loop_
_entity.id
_entity.type
_entity.pdbx_description
1 polymer ?
#
loop_
_entity_poly.entity_id
_entity_poly.type
_entity_poly.pdbx_seq_one_letter_code
_entity_poly.pdbx_strand_id
1 'polypeptide(L)'
;MEFMGSETIDDFFSGQAAALAGGTTMHIDFVIPVNGSLSAGYEAYVEKAKRSCMDYGFHMAITKWDETVSEDMEIMVKEKGINSFKFFLAYKGSFMVN
;
A
#
# COMPACT_ATOMS: atom_id res chain seq x y z
N MET A 1 -9.41 0.69 1.35
CA MET A 1 -8.72 -0.18 0.36
C MET A 1 -9.80 -0.88 -0.45
N GLU A 2 -9.83 -0.66 -1.76
CA GLU A 2 -10.69 -1.42 -2.65
C GLU A 2 -10.06 -2.79 -2.95
N PHE A 3 -10.83 -3.86 -2.77
CA PHE A 3 -10.42 -5.22 -3.06
C PHE A 3 -11.68 -6.03 -3.39
N MET A 4 -11.68 -6.82 -4.46
CA MET A 4 -12.83 -7.70 -4.69
C MET A 4 -14.04 -7.02 -5.34
N GLY A 5 -13.95 -5.75 -5.75
CA GLY A 5 -15.12 -4.94 -6.13
C GLY A 5 -15.87 -4.32 -4.94
N SER A 6 -15.26 -4.27 -3.76
CA SER A 6 -15.77 -3.59 -2.58
C SER A 6 -14.62 -2.88 -1.85
N GLU A 7 -14.95 -2.09 -0.82
CA GLU A 7 -13.97 -1.40 0.01
C GLU A 7 -14.11 -1.84 1.48
N THR A 8 -12.99 -1.94 2.19
CA THR A 8 -13.01 -2.12 3.66
C THR A 8 -13.82 -1.02 4.33
N ILE A 9 -14.56 -1.38 5.38
CA ILE A 9 -15.38 -0.44 6.15
C ILE A 9 -14.53 0.53 6.98
N ASP A 10 -13.28 0.17 7.28
CA ASP A 10 -12.36 1.00 8.02
C ASP A 10 -11.44 1.82 7.11
N ASP A 11 -11.40 3.12 7.37
CA ASP A 11 -10.46 4.04 6.74
C ASP A 11 -9.25 4.32 7.65
N PHE A 12 -8.32 5.16 7.19
CA PHE A 12 -7.13 5.52 7.95
C PHE A 12 -7.46 6.17 9.31
N PHE A 13 -8.61 6.82 9.48
CA PHE A 13 -8.99 7.37 10.78
C PHE A 13 -9.62 6.29 11.65
N SER A 14 -10.69 5.62 11.17
CA SER A 14 -11.47 4.69 11.99
C SER A 14 -10.66 3.46 12.42
N GLY A 15 -9.89 2.88 11.49
CA GLY A 15 -9.03 1.73 11.78
C GLY A 15 -7.90 2.08 12.76
N GLN A 16 -7.30 3.27 12.61
CA GLN A 16 -6.25 3.74 13.52
C GLN A 16 -6.79 4.13 14.89
N ALA A 17 -7.97 4.73 14.97
CA ALA A 17 -8.65 5.02 16.23
C ALA A 17 -8.93 3.72 17.01
N ALA A 18 -9.38 2.67 16.31
CA ALA A 18 -9.54 1.34 16.90
C ALA A 18 -8.20 0.75 17.37
N ALA A 19 -7.13 0.87 16.57
CA ALA A 19 -5.79 0.41 16.93
C ALA A 19 -5.25 1.12 18.19
N LEU A 20 -5.41 2.45 18.27
CA LEU A 20 -5.04 3.27 19.42
C LEU A 20 -5.83 2.89 20.67
N ALA A 21 -7.14 2.65 20.55
CA ALA A 21 -7.97 2.16 21.64
C ALA A 21 -7.49 0.79 22.18
N GLY A 22 -6.87 -0.02 21.31
CA GLY A 22 -6.22 -1.29 21.66
C GLY A 22 -4.76 -1.18 22.09
N GLY A 23 -4.19 0.03 22.15
CA GLY A 23 -2.80 0.27 22.57
C GLY A 23 -1.73 0.08 21.49
N THR A 24 -2.11 -0.10 20.22
CA THR A 24 -1.17 -0.10 19.10
C THR A 24 -0.96 1.33 18.59
N THR A 25 0.30 1.75 18.47
CA THR A 25 0.66 3.15 18.22
C THR A 25 1.34 3.40 16.87
N MET A 26 1.59 2.36 16.07
CA MET A 26 2.03 2.50 14.67
C MET A 26 1.34 1.47 13.76
N HIS A 27 1.07 1.85 12.52
CA HIS A 27 0.44 1.00 11.49
C HIS A 27 1.24 1.04 10.18
N ILE A 28 1.47 -0.11 9.54
CA ILE A 28 2.07 -0.17 8.20
C ILE A 28 1.04 -0.76 7.23
N ASP A 29 0.57 0.04 6.27
CA ASP A 29 -0.45 -0.36 5.28
C ASP A 29 0.17 -0.99 4.02
N PHE A 30 -0.63 -1.60 3.15
CA PHE A 30 -0.20 -2.10 1.85
C PHE A 30 -0.70 -1.19 0.73
N VAL A 31 0.23 -0.47 0.11
CA VAL A 31 -0.06 0.28 -1.12
C VAL A 31 -0.28 -0.70 -2.27
N ILE A 32 -1.41 -0.55 -2.96
CA ILE A 32 -1.70 -1.27 -4.21
C ILE A 32 -1.46 -0.31 -5.39
N PRO A 33 -0.65 -0.69 -6.40
CA PRO A 33 -0.39 0.13 -7.58
C PRO A 33 -1.67 0.47 -8.36
N VAL A 34 -1.72 1.67 -8.93
CA VAL A 34 -2.81 2.08 -9.83
C VAL A 34 -2.38 1.82 -11.26
N ASN A 35 -3.11 0.94 -11.97
CA ASN A 35 -2.76 0.51 -13.32
C ASN A 35 -1.30 0.04 -13.46
N GLY A 36 -0.74 -0.52 -12.38
CA GLY A 36 0.64 -1.00 -12.33
C GLY A 36 1.72 0.04 -12.09
N SER A 37 1.38 1.33 -11.90
CA SER A 37 2.33 2.37 -11.47
C SER A 37 2.46 2.39 -9.95
N LEU A 38 3.69 2.23 -9.44
CA LEU A 38 3.94 2.24 -7.99
C LEU A 38 3.78 3.66 -7.44
N SER A 39 4.30 4.66 -8.17
CA SER A 39 4.23 6.07 -7.80
C SER A 39 2.78 6.57 -7.69
N ALA A 40 1.93 6.25 -8.66
CA ALA A 40 0.52 6.62 -8.62
C ALA A 40 -0.22 5.93 -7.46
N GLY A 41 0.11 4.67 -7.18
CA GLY A 41 -0.42 3.95 -6.01
C GLY A 41 0.00 4.60 -4.70
N TYR A 42 1.28 4.96 -4.57
CA TYR A 42 1.84 5.63 -3.41
C TYR A 42 1.13 6.97 -3.15
N GLU A 43 1.00 7.82 -4.17
CA GLU A 43 0.30 9.11 -4.07
C GLU A 43 -1.15 8.92 -3.61
N ALA A 44 -1.88 7.97 -4.20
CA ALA A 44 -3.26 7.68 -3.81
C ALA A 44 -3.39 7.24 -2.34
N TYR A 45 -2.41 6.49 -1.81
CA TYR A 45 -2.41 6.08 -0.40
C TYR A 45 -1.96 7.19 0.54
N VAL A 46 -1.03 8.05 0.14
CA VAL A 46 -0.69 9.28 0.88
C VAL A 46 -1.91 10.17 1.03
N GLU A 47 -2.71 10.34 -0.03
CA GLU A 47 -3.96 11.10 0.03
C GLU A 47 -4.98 10.49 1.00
N LYS A 48 -5.16 9.16 0.98
CA LYS A 48 -6.01 8.44 1.97
C LYS A 48 -5.50 8.63 3.41
N ALA A 49 -4.18 8.60 3.59
CA ALA A 49 -3.54 8.70 4.89
C ALA A 49 -3.55 10.11 5.49
N LYS A 50 -4.01 11.14 4.76
CA LYS A 50 -4.24 12.50 5.33
C LYS A 50 -5.21 12.50 6.50
N ARG A 51 -6.04 11.47 6.64
CA ARG A 51 -6.99 11.28 7.75
C ARG A 51 -6.42 10.48 8.92
N SER A 52 -5.15 10.09 8.88
CA SER A 52 -4.50 9.34 9.95
C SER A 52 -4.51 10.07 11.30
N CYS A 53 -4.56 9.30 12.38
CA CYS A 53 -4.47 9.78 13.76
C CYS A 53 -3.33 9.12 14.58
N MET A 54 -2.47 8.34 13.93
CA MET A 54 -1.26 7.74 14.52
C MET A 54 -0.13 7.70 13.48
N ASP A 55 1.09 7.41 13.91
CA ASP A 55 2.22 7.20 13.00
C ASP A 55 1.96 6.02 12.08
N TYR A 56 2.38 6.15 10.82
CA TYR A 56 2.20 5.11 9.82
C TYR A 56 3.37 4.96 8.84
N GLY A 57 3.41 3.83 8.16
CA GLY A 57 4.29 3.56 7.03
C GLY A 57 3.59 2.73 5.96
N PHE A 58 4.32 2.36 4.91
CA PHE A 58 3.79 1.59 3.80
C PHE A 58 4.70 0.44 3.37
N HIS A 59 4.09 -0.71 3.10
CA HIS A 59 4.61 -1.72 2.19
C HIS A 59 4.15 -1.39 0.77
N MET A 60 4.96 -1.68 -0.25
CA MET A 60 4.55 -1.55 -1.65
C MET A 60 4.24 -2.92 -2.27
N ALA A 61 3.01 -3.13 -2.72
CA ALA A 61 2.67 -4.35 -3.46
C ALA A 61 3.21 -4.31 -4.89
N ILE A 62 3.74 -5.45 -5.34
CA ILE A 62 4.16 -5.68 -6.72
C ILE A 62 3.18 -6.67 -7.33
N THR A 63 2.30 -6.17 -8.22
CA THR A 63 1.20 -6.94 -8.83
C THR A 63 1.46 -7.30 -10.30
N LYS A 64 2.58 -6.84 -10.86
CA LYS A 64 3.13 -7.20 -12.17
C LYS A 64 4.64 -7.01 -12.16
N TRP A 65 5.34 -7.54 -13.16
CA TRP A 65 6.79 -7.35 -13.31
C TRP A 65 7.14 -6.91 -14.73
N ASP A 66 7.89 -5.81 -14.84
CA ASP A 66 8.55 -5.31 -16.04
C ASP A 66 9.71 -4.37 -15.62
N GLU A 67 10.52 -3.91 -16.57
CA GLU A 67 11.68 -3.03 -16.28
C GLU A 67 11.24 -1.71 -15.63
N THR A 68 10.08 -1.17 -16.03
CA THR A 68 9.52 0.05 -15.44
C THR A 68 9.19 -0.13 -13.95
N VAL A 69 8.63 -1.27 -13.55
CA VAL A 69 8.40 -1.59 -12.13
C VAL A 69 9.73 -1.65 -11.37
N SER A 70 10.78 -2.21 -11.97
CA SER A 70 12.11 -2.25 -11.33
C SER A 70 12.69 -0.85 -11.10
N GLU A 71 12.55 0.06 -12.07
CA GLU A 71 12.96 1.46 -11.92
C GLU A 71 12.10 2.20 -10.87
N ASP A 72 10.78 2.00 -10.90
CA ASP A 72 9.86 2.55 -9.89
C ASP A 72 10.23 2.08 -8.48
N MET A 73 10.64 0.82 -8.30
CA MET A 73 11.09 0.29 -7.00
C MET A 73 12.31 1.05 -6.46
N GLU A 74 13.24 1.46 -7.33
CA GLU A 74 14.38 2.28 -6.93
C GLU A 74 13.93 3.65 -6.40
N ILE A 75 12.97 4.29 -7.07
CA ILE A 75 12.35 5.55 -6.62
C ILE A 75 11.64 5.34 -5.27
N MET A 76 10.88 4.26 -5.12
CA MET A 76 10.18 3.94 -3.87
C MET A 76 11.15 3.85 -2.68
N VAL A 77 12.32 3.24 -2.88
CA VAL A 77 13.37 3.14 -1.85
C VAL A 77 14.06 4.49 -1.61
N LYS A 78 14.58 5.12 -2.66
CA LYS A 78 15.47 6.28 -2.53
C LYS A 78 14.74 7.56 -2.14
N GLU A 79 13.51 7.73 -2.63
CA GLU A 79 12.78 9.00 -2.50
C GLU A 79 11.55 8.92 -1.61
N LYS A 80 10.89 7.75 -1.52
CA LYS A 80 9.61 7.60 -0.80
C LYS A 80 9.72 6.87 0.53
N GLY A 81 10.92 6.40 0.90
CA GLY A 81 11.17 5.74 2.19
C GLY A 81 10.60 4.32 2.31
N ILE A 82 10.24 3.68 1.20
CA ILE A 82 9.73 2.31 1.17
C ILE A 82 10.90 1.33 1.16
N ASN A 83 10.98 0.44 2.13
CA ASN A 83 12.04 -0.56 2.23
C ASN A 83 11.52 -2.01 2.19
N SER A 84 10.24 -2.21 1.90
CA SER A 84 9.59 -3.52 1.92
C SER A 84 8.56 -3.66 0.80
N PHE A 85 8.64 -4.78 0.08
CA PHE A 85 7.83 -5.08 -1.09
C PHE A 85 7.06 -6.38 -0.90
N LYS A 86 5.79 -6.38 -1.31
CA LYS A 86 4.88 -7.53 -1.18
C LYS A 86 4.57 -8.12 -2.55
N PHE A 87 4.94 -9.37 -2.74
CA PHE A 87 4.58 -10.16 -3.92
C PHE A 87 3.42 -11.09 -3.62
N PHE A 88 2.59 -11.32 -4.62
CA PHE A 88 1.52 -12.31 -4.57
C PHE A 88 1.90 -13.50 -5.45
N LEU A 89 2.02 -14.69 -4.83
CA LEU A 89 2.16 -15.97 -5.54
C LEU A 89 0.81 -16.66 -5.77
N ALA A 90 -0.27 -15.99 -5.36
CA ALA A 90 -1.65 -16.41 -5.50
C ALA A 90 -2.45 -15.31 -6.22
N TYR A 91 -3.76 -15.51 -6.40
CA TYR A 91 -4.65 -14.62 -7.17
C TYR A 91 -4.31 -14.58 -8.67
N LYS A 92 -4.26 -15.77 -9.28
CA LYS A 92 -4.03 -15.95 -10.72
C LYS A 92 -4.98 -15.08 -11.54
N GLY A 93 -4.43 -14.30 -12.48
CA GLY A 93 -5.20 -13.39 -13.35
C GLY A 93 -5.54 -12.04 -12.74
N SER A 94 -5.09 -11.76 -11.51
CA SER A 94 -5.25 -10.47 -10.84
C SER A 94 -3.91 -9.96 -10.31
N PHE A 95 -3.50 -10.38 -9.10
CA PHE A 95 -2.28 -9.89 -8.46
C PHE A 95 -1.08 -10.84 -8.57
N MET A 96 -1.31 -12.09 -9.00
CA MET A 96 -0.23 -13.06 -9.15
C MET A 96 0.82 -12.56 -10.13
N VAL A 97 2.04 -12.38 -9.64
CA VAL A 97 3.22 -12.13 -10.47
C VAL A 97 3.67 -13.44 -11.12
N ASN A 98 4.05 -13.37 -12.41
CA ASN A 98 4.57 -14.49 -13.21
C ASN A 98 6.05 -14.31 -13.50
#